data_AF-A0A973FG64-F1
#
_entry.id   AF-A0A973FG64-F1
#
_cell.length_a   1.000
_cell.length_b   1.000
_cell.length_c   1.000
_cell.angle_alpha   90.00
_cell.angle_beta   90.00
_cell.angle_gamma   90.00
#
_symmetry.space_group_name_H-M   'P 1'
#
loop_
_entity.id
_entity.type
_entity.pdbx_description
1 polymer ?
#
loop_
_entity_poly.entity_id
_entity_poly.type
_entity_poly.pdbx_seq_one_letter_code
_entity_poly.pdbx_strand_id
1 'polypeptide(L)' 'MKILVCIKQVPDMDARFVPNSRGTWFDEAGLAFRMNDYD' A
#
# COMPACT_ATOMS: atom_id res chain seq x y z
N MET A 1 13.20 -21.15 19.89
CA MET A 1 12.19 -21.36 18.82
C MET A 1 12.20 -20.13 17.92
N LYS A 2 12.08 -20.29 16.60
CA LYS A 2 12.06 -19.17 15.64
C LYS A 2 10.73 -19.18 14.88
N ILE A 3 10.13 -18.02 14.70
CA ILE A 3 8.90 -17.81 13.96
C ILE A 3 9.20 -16.78 12.87
N LEU A 4 8.75 -17.04 11.65
CA LEU A 4 8.83 -16.11 10.53
C LEU A 4 7.43 -15.53 10.31
N VAL A 5 7.36 -14.20 10.20
CA VAL A 5 6.13 -13.48 9.90
C VAL A 5 6.32 -12.73 8.60
N CYS A 6 5.42 -12.95 7.65
CA CYS A 6 5.40 -12.20 6.40
C CYS A 6 4.70 -10.87 6.64
N ILE A 7 5.31 -9.78 6.20
CA ILE A 7 4.75 -8.43 6.29
C ILE A 7 4.62 -7.81 4.91
N LYS A 8 3.72 -6.86 4.76
CA LYS A 8 3.47 -6.12 3.52
C LYS A 8 3.43 -4.63 3.79
N GLN A 9 4.09 -3.89 2.91
CA GLN A 9 3.88 -2.45 2.79
C GLN A 9 2.68 -2.17 1.88
N VAL A 10 1.75 -1.35 2.35
CA VAL A 10 0.53 -0.97 1.64
C VAL A 10 0.37 0.55 1.65
N PRO A 11 -0.34 1.15 0.69
CA PRO A 11 -0.74 2.55 0.79
C PRO A 11 -1.56 2.78 2.06
N ASP A 12 -1.40 3.96 2.66
CA ASP A 12 -2.14 4.39 3.83
C ASP A 12 -3.65 4.22 3.61
N MET A 13 -4.39 3.75 4.62
CA MET A 13 -5.82 3.45 4.50
C MET A 13 -6.64 4.72 4.24
N ASP A 14 -6.13 5.86 4.73
CA ASP A 14 -6.74 7.18 4.51
C ASP A 14 -6.36 7.79 3.14
N ALA A 15 -5.51 7.13 2.34
CA ALA A 15 -5.08 7.65 1.05
C ALA A 15 -6.21 7.61 0.01
N ARG A 16 -6.33 8.69 -0.77
CA ARG A 16 -7.24 8.72 -1.91
C ARG A 16 -6.59 8.05 -3.11
N PHE A 17 -7.18 6.95 -3.55
CA PHE A 17 -6.80 6.28 -4.78
C PHE A 17 -7.37 7.01 -6.00
N VAL A 18 -6.48 7.41 -6.91
CA VAL A 18 -6.84 8.04 -8.20
C VAL A 18 -6.31 7.14 -9.32
N PRO A 19 -7.12 6.79 -10.34
CA PRO A 19 -6.63 6.04 -11.50
C PRO A 19 -5.53 6.83 -12.22
N ASN A 20 -4.48 6.15 -12.66
CA ASN A 20 -3.47 6.78 -13.50
C ASN A 20 -4.01 7.04 -14.92
N SER A 21 -3.28 7.84 -15.71
CA SER A 21 -3.66 8.21 -17.08
C SER A 21 -3.82 7.03 -18.04
N ARG A 22 -3.22 5.87 -17.72
CA ARG A 22 -3.32 4.64 -18.52
C ARG A 22 -4.54 3.80 -18.17
N GLY A 23 -5.22 4.09 -17.06
CA GLY A 23 -6.39 3.33 -16.58
C GLY A 23 -6.07 1.89 -16.14
N THR A 24 -4.80 1.56 -15.89
CA THR A 24 -4.38 0.19 -15.51
C THR A 24 -3.85 0.10 -14.08
N TRP A 25 -3.68 1.23 -13.40
CA TRP A 25 -3.14 1.31 -12.04
C TRP A 25 -3.58 2.60 -11.35
N PHE A 26 -3.08 2.83 -10.14
CA PHE A 26 -3.26 4.07 -9.40
C PHE A 26 -2.12 5.06 -9.66
N ASP A 27 -2.39 6.35 -9.50
CA ASP A 27 -1.36 7.37 -9.41
C ASP A 27 -0.67 7.27 -8.05
N GLU A 28 0.64 7.01 -8.07
CA GLU A 28 1.44 6.79 -6.87
C GLU A 28 2.04 8.09 -6.30
N ALA A 29 2.03 9.20 -7.05
CA ALA A 29 2.69 10.43 -6.65
C ALA A 29 2.14 11.03 -5.33
N GLY A 30 0.88 10.71 -4.98
CA GLY A 30 0.22 11.16 -3.75
C GLY A 30 0.06 10.09 -2.67
N LEU A 31 0.56 8.87 -2.88
CA LEU A 31 0.36 7.78 -1.93
C LEU A 31 1.50 7.73 -0.91
N ALA A 32 1.15 7.85 0.36
CA ALA A 32 2.03 7.46 1.46
C ALA A 32 1.89 5.95 1.70
N PHE A 33 2.98 5.28 2.03
CA PHE A 33 3.01 3.84 2.26
C PHE A 33 3.36 3.51 3.71
N ARG A 34 2.66 2.54 4.29
CA ARG A 34 2.80 2.09 5.69
C ARG A 34 2.83 0.57 5.77
N MET A 35 3.16 0.04 6.94
CA MET A 35 2.93 -1.38 7.25
C MET A 35 1.43 -1.63 7.25
N ASN A 36 1.01 -2.77 6.73
CA ASN A 36 -0.38 -3.20 6.78
C ASN A 36 -0.82 -3.39 8.24
N ASP A 37 -2.01 -2.92 8.62
CA ASP A 37 -2.47 -2.93 10.02
C ASP A 37 -2.66 -4.35 10.61
N TYR A 38 -2.67 -5.36 9.75
CA TYR A 38 -2.78 -6.76 10.15
C TYR A 38 -1.43 -7.47 10.30
N ASP A 39 -0.35 -6.85 9.82
CA ASP A 39 1.01 -7.38 9.85
C ASP A 39 1.78 -6.79 11.05
#